data_AF-A0A131YU84-F1
#
_entry.id   AF-A0A131YU84-F1
#
_cell.length_a   1.000
_cell.length_b   1.000
_cell.length_c   1.000
_cell.angle_alpha   90.00
_cell.angle_beta   90.00
_cell.angle_gamma   90.00
#
_symmetry.space_group_name_H-M   'P 1'
#
loop_
_entity.id
_entity.type
_entity.pdbx_description
1 polymer ?
#
loop_
_entity_poly.entity_id
_entity_poly.type
_entity_poly.pdbx_seq_one_letter_code
_entity_poly.pdbx_strand_id
1 'polypeptide(L)'
;MTSIGVAGSMTAGMIATARCVAQPNFKLQALLRAILRDEFIAWHKKKQDDSLTPGSAPQDMDGELLISMVSKAVSAVMSRLQTLATFDGADSKVSTLVAAANSHDNLCRMDPAWHPWL
;
A
#
# COMPACT_ATOMS: atom_id res chain seq x y z
N MET A 1 -23.83 3.51 -0.62
CA MET A 1 -23.58 4.52 -1.67
C MET A 1 -24.27 4.08 -2.94
N THR A 2 -24.76 5.00 -3.79
CA THR A 2 -25.36 4.62 -5.07
C THR A 2 -24.27 4.23 -6.07
N SER A 3 -24.59 3.38 -7.05
CA SER A 3 -23.66 2.98 -8.11
C SER A 3 -23.07 4.18 -8.86
N ILE A 4 -23.89 5.21 -9.10
CA ILE A 4 -23.47 6.47 -9.71
C ILE A 4 -22.46 7.22 -8.82
N GLY A 5 -22.66 7.24 -7.50
CA GLY A 5 -21.72 7.87 -6.57
C GLY A 5 -20.37 7.17 -6.52
N VAL A 6 -20.35 5.83 -6.64
CA VAL A 6 -19.14 5.02 -6.66
C VAL A 6 -18.36 5.21 -7.97
N ALA A 7 -19.04 5.07 -9.11
CA ALA A 7 -18.41 5.22 -10.42
C ALA A 7 -17.98 6.68 -10.71
N GLY A 8 -18.74 7.66 -10.21
CA GLY A 8 -18.44 9.08 -10.36
C GLY A 8 -17.52 9.61 -9.27
N SER A 9 -18.12 10.11 -8.18
CA SER A 9 -17.42 10.88 -7.15
C SER A 9 -16.29 10.12 -6.45
N MET A 10 -16.50 8.87 -6.08
CA MET A 10 -15.50 8.09 -5.34
C MET A 10 -14.30 7.76 -6.24
N THR A 11 -14.55 7.23 -7.44
CA THR A 11 -13.50 6.91 -8.41
C THR A 11 -12.70 8.15 -8.78
N ALA A 12 -13.36 9.27 -9.07
CA ALA A 12 -12.70 10.54 -9.38
C ALA A 12 -11.87 11.06 -8.19
N GLY A 13 -12.40 10.98 -6.97
CA GLY A 13 -11.69 11.36 -5.75
C GLY A 13 -10.41 10.55 -5.53
N MET A 14 -10.48 9.22 -5.70
CA MET A 14 -9.31 8.35 -5.61
C MET A 14 -8.22 8.70 -6.63
N ILE A 15 -8.60 8.96 -7.89
CA ILE A 15 -7.66 9.39 -8.95
C ILE A 15 -7.04 10.74 -8.60
N ALA A 16 -7.86 11.71 -8.17
CA ALA A 16 -7.41 13.05 -7.81
C ALA A 16 -6.39 12.99 -6.65
N THR A 17 -6.69 12.23 -5.59
CA THR A 17 -5.74 12.04 -4.48
C THR A 17 -4.45 11.37 -4.95
N ALA A 18 -4.52 10.32 -5.77
CA ALA A 18 -3.33 9.66 -6.31
C ALA A 18 -2.45 10.63 -7.12
N ARG A 19 -3.06 11.50 -7.94
CA ARG A 19 -2.35 12.53 -8.70
C ARG A 19 -1.68 13.56 -7.80
N CYS A 20 -2.38 14.09 -6.81
CA CYS A 20 -1.81 15.04 -5.86
C CYS A 20 -0.57 14.45 -5.18
N VAL A 21 -0.67 13.22 -4.70
CA VAL A 21 0.39 12.55 -3.95
C VAL A 21 1.57 12.13 -4.85
N ALA A 22 1.33 11.81 -6.12
CA ALA A 22 2.37 11.48 -7.09
C ALA A 22 3.14 12.71 -7.61
N GLN A 23 2.60 13.92 -7.44
CA GLN A 23 3.24 15.14 -7.94
C GLN A 23 4.54 15.44 -7.18
N PRO A 24 5.63 15.85 -7.88
CA PRO A 24 6.98 15.90 -7.30
C PRO A 24 7.16 16.84 -6.10
N ASN A 25 6.21 17.75 -5.86
CA ASN A 25 6.31 18.76 -4.81
C ASN A 25 6.12 18.22 -3.38
N PHE A 26 5.52 17.04 -3.20
CA PHE A 26 5.12 16.55 -1.87
C PHE A 26 6.21 15.81 -1.10
N LYS A 27 7.42 15.67 -1.65
CA LYS A 27 8.56 14.95 -1.01
C LYS A 27 8.16 13.57 -0.45
N LEU A 28 7.15 12.92 -1.03
CA LEU A 28 6.54 11.70 -0.49
C LEU A 28 7.55 10.58 -0.30
N GLN A 29 8.49 10.44 -1.23
CA GLN A 29 9.55 9.44 -1.11
C GLN A 29 10.39 9.60 0.16
N ALA A 30 10.63 10.83 0.64
CA ALA A 30 11.37 11.07 1.87
C ALA A 30 10.55 10.63 3.11
N LEU A 31 9.25 10.95 3.12
CA LEU A 31 8.33 10.52 4.17
C LEU A 31 8.22 8.99 4.21
N LEU A 32 8.04 8.35 3.06
CA LEU A 32 7.98 6.89 2.94
C LEU A 32 9.29 6.23 3.38
N ARG A 33 10.46 6.81 3.05
CA ARG A 33 11.76 6.28 3.51
C ARG A 33 11.86 6.30 5.04
N ALA A 34 11.42 7.37 5.69
CA ALA A 34 11.43 7.46 7.14
C ALA A 34 10.50 6.41 7.78
N ILE A 35 9.23 6.40 7.37
CA ILE A 35 8.21 5.49 7.92
C ILE A 35 8.61 4.03 7.69
N LEU A 36 8.95 3.66 6.44
CA LEU A 36 9.26 2.27 6.11
C LEU A 36 10.54 1.78 6.79
N ARG A 37 11.53 2.66 7.00
CA ARG A 37 12.74 2.30 7.75
C ARG A 37 12.39 1.87 9.17
N ASP A 38 11.56 2.66 9.86
CA ASP A 38 11.16 2.38 11.24
C ASP A 38 10.33 1.07 11.31
N GLU A 39 9.42 0.87 10.36
CA GLU A 39 8.62 -0.37 10.24
C GLU A 39 9.50 -1.60 9.98
N PHE A 40 10.50 -1.52 9.10
CA PHE A 40 11.40 -2.65 8.83
C PHE A 40 12.25 -3.00 10.06
N ILE A 41 12.72 -2.01 10.82
CA ILE A 41 13.45 -2.23 12.07
C ILE A 41 12.54 -2.89 13.12
N ALA A 42 11.32 -2.37 13.29
CA ALA A 42 10.34 -2.92 14.23
C ALA A 42 9.96 -4.37 13.87
N TRP A 43 9.72 -4.64 12.59
CA TRP A 43 9.43 -5.97 12.08
C TRP A 43 10.59 -6.94 12.31
N HIS A 44 11.83 -6.51 12.05
CA HIS A 44 13.02 -7.33 12.28
C HIS A 44 13.18 -7.70 13.76
N LYS A 45 13.01 -6.72 14.67
CA LYS A 45 13.06 -6.95 16.12
C LYS A 45 11.99 -7.93 16.59
N LYS A 46 10.74 -7.74 16.16
CA LYS A 46 9.64 -8.65 16.48
C LYS A 46 9.94 -10.09 16.01
N LYS A 47 10.43 -10.23 14.78
CA LYS A 47 10.81 -11.54 14.23
C LYS A 47 11.94 -12.18 15.03
N GLN A 48 12.88 -11.37 15.54
CA GLN A 48 13.93 -11.85 16.42
C GLN A 48 13.33 -12.36 17.74
N ASP A 49 12.49 -11.57 18.41
CA ASP A 49 11.83 -11.96 19.67
C ASP A 49 11.02 -13.26 19.53
N ASP A 50 10.32 -13.45 18.41
CA ASP A 50 9.55 -14.68 18.12
C ASP A 50 10.45 -15.91 17.86
N SER A 51 11.75 -15.72 17.58
CA SER A 51 12.69 -16.76 17.13
C SER A 51 13.83 -17.08 18.11
N LEU A 52 14.10 -16.22 19.09
CA LEU A 52 15.25 -16.37 19.98
C LEU A 52 14.92 -17.26 21.20
N THR A 53 15.83 -18.19 21.50
CA THR A 53 16.00 -18.75 22.85
C THR A 53 16.36 -17.65 23.85
N PRO A 54 15.87 -17.69 25.11
CA PRO A 54 16.18 -16.66 26.10
C PRO A 54 17.70 -16.53 26.32
N GLY A 55 18.27 -15.35 26.03
CA GLY A 55 19.68 -15.02 26.35
C GLY A 55 20.59 -14.65 25.17
N SER A 56 20.14 -14.73 23.92
CA SER A 56 20.89 -14.24 22.76
C SER A 56 20.75 -12.72 22.60
N ALA A 57 21.87 -12.02 22.37
CA ALA A 57 21.87 -10.59 22.12
C ALA A 57 21.10 -10.24 20.82
N PRO A 58 20.38 -9.10 20.78
CA PRO A 58 19.72 -8.64 19.57
C PRO A 58 20.77 -8.41 18.47
N GLN A 59 20.52 -8.95 17.27
CA GLN A 59 21.34 -8.68 16.10
C GLN A 59 20.68 -7.54 15.35
N ASP A 60 21.39 -6.42 15.24
CA ASP A 60 20.96 -5.32 14.40
C ASP A 60 20.94 -5.76 12.94
N MET A 61 19.92 -5.32 12.22
CA MET A 61 19.80 -5.58 10.80
C MET A 61 20.91 -4.86 10.03
N ASP A 62 21.52 -5.56 9.08
CA ASP A 62 22.54 -4.97 8.22
C ASP A 62 22.03 -3.71 7.51
N GLY A 63 22.85 -2.65 7.57
CA GLY A 63 22.48 -1.32 7.10
C GLY A 63 22.27 -1.27 5.59
N GLU A 64 23.10 -1.96 4.81
CA GLU A 64 22.95 -2.02 3.35
C GLU A 64 21.68 -2.78 2.95
N LEU A 65 21.41 -3.91 3.61
CA LEU A 65 20.16 -4.65 3.42
C LEU A 65 18.93 -3.80 3.75
N LEU A 66 18.95 -3.07 4.87
CA LEU A 66 17.86 -2.17 5.27
C LEU A 66 17.63 -1.09 4.21
N ILE A 67 18.69 -0.43 3.73
CA ILE A 67 18.59 0.61 2.68
C ILE A 67 17.99 0.02 1.41
N SER A 68 18.43 -1.17 0.99
CA SER A 68 17.94 -1.87 -0.20
C SER A 68 16.44 -2.19 -0.09
N MET A 69 16.01 -2.77 1.04
CA MET A 69 14.61 -3.11 1.30
C MET A 69 13.71 -1.88 1.32
N VAL A 70 14.11 -0.83 2.05
CA VAL A 70 13.37 0.44 2.09
C VAL A 70 13.27 1.04 0.69
N SER A 71 14.37 1.09 -0.06
CA SER A 71 14.38 1.68 -1.41
C SER A 71 13.47 0.91 -2.37
N LYS A 72 13.49 -0.43 -2.31
CA LYS A 72 12.59 -1.28 -3.09
C LYS A 72 11.13 -1.07 -2.72
N ALA A 73 10.81 -1.00 -1.43
CA ALA A 73 9.46 -0.77 -0.93
C ALA A 73 8.91 0.61 -1.35
N VAL A 74 9.72 1.67 -1.18
CA VAL A 74 9.37 3.03 -1.63
C VAL A 74 9.09 3.04 -3.13
N SER A 75 9.96 2.40 -3.93
CA SER A 75 9.79 2.33 -5.39
C SER A 75 8.51 1.59 -5.78
N ALA A 76 8.18 0.50 -5.09
CA ALA A 76 6.94 -0.26 -5.32
C ALA A 76 5.70 0.58 -4.97
N VAL A 77 5.70 1.31 -3.86
CA VAL A 77 4.60 2.20 -3.47
C VAL A 77 4.43 3.33 -4.49
N MET A 78 5.52 3.99 -4.88
CA MET A 78 5.50 5.06 -5.89
C MET A 78 4.99 4.56 -7.25
N SER A 79 5.43 3.39 -7.71
CA SER A 79 4.96 2.79 -8.96
C SER A 79 3.45 2.49 -8.93
N ARG A 80 2.95 1.97 -7.80
CA ARG A 80 1.51 1.74 -7.61
C ARG A 80 0.73 3.06 -7.63
N LEU A 81 1.21 4.09 -6.92
CA LEU A 81 0.58 5.42 -6.92
C LEU A 81 0.54 6.03 -8.32
N GLN A 82 1.64 5.96 -9.07
CA GLN A 82 1.69 6.45 -10.44
C GLN A 82 0.68 5.73 -11.34
N THR A 83 0.55 4.42 -11.17
CA THR A 83 -0.43 3.59 -11.90
C THR A 83 -1.88 4.03 -11.61
N LEU A 84 -2.17 4.45 -10.39
CA LEU A 84 -3.50 4.97 -10.01
C LEU A 84 -3.72 6.42 -10.48
N ALA A 85 -2.65 7.21 -10.59
CA ALA A 85 -2.71 8.61 -11.00
C ALA A 85 -2.93 8.78 -12.52
N THR A 86 -2.53 7.80 -13.33
CA THR A 86 -2.77 7.80 -14.77
C THR A 86 -4.24 7.61 -15.09
N PHE A 87 -4.83 8.55 -15.83
CA PHE A 87 -6.21 8.50 -16.28
C PHE A 87 -6.30 9.09 -17.69
N ASP A 88 -6.77 8.28 -18.64
CA ASP A 88 -6.83 8.57 -20.07
C ASP A 88 -8.27 8.86 -20.55
N GLY A 89 -9.10 9.42 -19.67
CA GLY A 89 -10.48 9.82 -19.98
C GLY A 89 -11.49 8.68 -20.00
N ALA A 90 -11.22 7.58 -20.70
CA ALA A 90 -12.14 6.44 -20.82
C ALA A 90 -11.86 5.34 -19.78
N ASP A 91 -10.59 5.08 -19.48
CA ASP A 91 -10.17 4.00 -18.60
C ASP A 91 -9.28 4.48 -17.45
N SER A 92 -9.49 3.88 -16.28
CA SER A 92 -8.69 4.11 -15.09
C SER A 92 -8.46 2.79 -14.36
N LYS A 93 -7.24 2.60 -13.82
CA LYS A 93 -6.96 1.43 -12.98
C LYS A 93 -7.79 1.43 -11.70
N VAL A 94 -8.19 2.61 -11.23
CA VAL A 94 -9.12 2.76 -10.11
C VAL A 94 -10.48 2.14 -10.43
N SER A 95 -11.04 2.37 -11.63
CA SER A 95 -12.31 1.79 -12.05
C SER A 95 -12.24 0.26 -12.09
N THR A 96 -11.15 -0.30 -12.63
CA THR A 96 -10.90 -1.75 -12.62
C THR A 96 -10.86 -2.31 -11.18
N LEU A 97 -10.20 -1.61 -10.26
CA LEU A 97 -10.11 -2.04 -8.85
C LEU A 97 -11.47 -1.95 -8.14
N VAL A 98 -12.25 -0.90 -8.40
CA VAL A 98 -13.62 -0.77 -7.87
C VAL A 98 -14.50 -1.91 -8.35
N ALA A 99 -14.44 -2.26 -9.64
CA ALA A 99 -15.18 -3.40 -10.19
C ALA A 99 -14.73 -4.72 -9.54
N ALA A 100 -13.42 -4.92 -9.37
CA ALA A 100 -12.89 -6.12 -8.72
C ALA A 100 -13.30 -6.21 -7.24
N ALA A 101 -13.33 -5.09 -6.51
CA ALA A 101 -13.73 -5.05 -5.10
C ALA A 101 -15.22 -5.31 -4.89
N ASN A 102 -16.07 -5.00 -5.88
CA ASN A 102 -17.51 -5.30 -5.85
C ASN A 102 -17.86 -6.64 -6.50
N SER A 103 -16.87 -7.41 -6.95
CA SER A 103 -17.10 -8.72 -7.59
C SER A 103 -17.50 -9.76 -6.54
N HIS A 104 -18.65 -10.39 -6.73
CA HIS A 104 -19.13 -11.47 -5.87
C HIS A 104 -18.14 -12.65 -5.79
N ASP A 105 -17.42 -12.96 -6.87
CA ASP A 105 -16.40 -14.03 -6.87
C ASP A 105 -15.18 -13.68 -6.02
N ASN A 106 -14.81 -12.38 -5.95
CA ASN A 106 -13.73 -11.94 -5.07
C ASN A 106 -14.21 -11.87 -3.62
N LEU A 107 -15.42 -11.38 -3.39
CA LEU A 107 -16.02 -11.23 -2.06
C LEU A 107 -16.24 -12.59 -1.39
N CYS A 108 -16.68 -13.61 -2.11
CA CYS A 108 -16.95 -14.93 -1.53
C CYS A 108 -15.67 -15.69 -1.12
N ARG A 109 -14.51 -15.27 -1.62
CA ARG A 109 -13.19 -15.84 -1.25
C ARG A 109 -12.54 -15.10 -0.08
N MET A 110 -13.15 -14.02 0.42
CA MET A 110 -12.68 -13.34 1.61
C MET A 110 -12.94 -14.17 2.87
N ASP A 111 -12.11 -13.99 3.88
CA ASP A 111 -12.34 -14.58 5.20
C ASP A 111 -13.69 -14.08 5.76
N PRO A 112 -14.60 -14.97 6.20
CA PRO A 112 -15.90 -14.60 6.74
C PRO A 112 -15.87 -13.58 7.88
N ALA A 113 -14.78 -13.49 8.65
CA ALA A 113 -14.61 -12.50 9.71
C ALA A 113 -14.66 -11.04 9.21
N TRP A 114 -14.49 -10.81 7.91
CA TRP A 114 -14.60 -9.49 7.27
C TRP A 114 -16.03 -9.13 6.85
N HIS A 115 -16.99 -10.04 7.02
CA HIS A 115 -18.40 -9.83 6.71
C HIS A 115 -18.66 -9.31 5.28
N PRO A 116 -18.15 -9.96 4.21
CA PRO A 116 -18.26 -9.49 2.82
C PRO A 116 -19.69 -9.40 2.27
N TRP A 117 -20.69 -9.86 3.04
CA TRP A 117 -22.11 -9.84 2.70
C TRP A 117 -22.86 -8.59 3.19
N LEU A 118 -22.21 -7.71 3.97
CA LEU A 118 -22.76 -6.44 4.46
C LEU A 118 -22.44 -5.29 3.50
#